data_AF-A0A0B7FRS6-F1
#
_entry.id   AF-A0A0B7FRS6-F1
#
_cell.length_a   1.000
_cell.length_b   1.000
_cell.length_c   1.000
_cell.angle_alpha   90.00
_cell.angle_beta   90.00
_cell.angle_gamma   90.00
#
_symmetry.space_group_name_H-M   'P 1'
#
loop_
_entity.id
_entity.type
_entity.pdbx_description
1 polymer ?
#
loop_
_entity_poly.entity_id
_entity_poly.type
_entity_poly.pdbx_seq_one_letter_code
_entity_poly.pdbx_strand_id
1 'polypeptide(L)'
;MHTLSKWLPVSALLYAASAKPLDCAGLLDSSKTLIKGLNPFVSEIHPANVTFVPVGNVAYPNPVPDLPEFCRFGAEYNTSTTSKFRFEVWLPNSGSWNGKSHKLKLTSKTKH
;
A
#
# COMPACT_ATOMS: atom_id res chain seq x y z
N MET A 1 64.81 9.70 4.64
CA MET A 1 63.86 9.57 3.52
C MET A 1 62.46 9.75 4.09
N HIS A 2 61.71 10.68 3.52
CA HIS A 2 60.39 11.11 3.99
C HIS A 2 59.31 10.07 3.64
N THR A 3 58.20 10.11 4.40
CA THR A 3 56.80 9.82 3.99
C THR A 3 56.40 8.35 3.76
N LEU A 4 55.19 7.84 4.07
CA LEU A 4 53.87 8.43 4.35
C LEU A 4 53.11 7.62 5.42
N SER A 5 52.44 8.36 6.32
CA SER A 5 51.29 7.88 7.09
C SER A 5 50.12 7.62 6.13
N LYS A 6 49.67 6.36 6.01
CA LYS A 6 48.47 6.01 5.24
C LYS A 6 47.27 5.91 6.19
N TRP A 7 46.58 7.03 6.34
CA TRP A 7 45.17 7.05 6.70
C TRP A 7 44.35 6.66 5.47
N LEU A 8 43.39 5.73 5.61
CA LEU A 8 42.28 5.48 4.67
C LEU A 8 41.22 4.62 5.41
N PRO A 9 39.94 4.76 5.07
CA PRO A 9 39.01 5.68 5.71
C PRO A 9 37.98 4.94 6.55
N VAL A 10 37.29 5.66 7.44
CA VAL A 10 36.06 5.18 8.10
C VAL A 10 35.05 4.93 6.98
N SER A 11 34.98 3.67 6.52
CA SER A 11 34.00 3.25 5.53
C SER A 11 32.62 3.58 6.06
N ALA A 12 31.95 4.48 5.35
CA ALA A 12 30.57 4.82 5.56
C ALA A 12 29.76 3.52 5.69
N LEU A 13 29.22 3.29 6.89
CA LEU A 13 28.04 2.46 7.07
C LEU A 13 26.96 3.09 6.20
N LEU A 14 26.86 2.60 4.96
CA LEU A 14 25.69 2.81 4.14
C LEU A 14 24.55 2.20 4.96
N TYR A 15 23.78 3.07 5.58
CA TYR A 15 22.44 2.74 6.05
C TYR A 15 21.68 2.29 4.81
N ALA A 16 21.75 0.98 4.52
CA ALA A 16 20.76 0.32 3.72
C ALA A 16 19.46 0.50 4.51
N ALA A 17 18.72 1.56 4.19
CA ALA A 17 17.33 1.68 4.57
C ALA A 17 16.66 0.44 4.00
N SER A 18 16.46 -0.56 4.87
CA SER A 18 15.70 -1.75 4.55
C SER A 18 14.28 -1.29 4.23
N ALA A 19 14.04 -0.93 2.97
CA ALA A 19 12.70 -0.72 2.46
C ALA A 19 11.99 -2.05 2.69
N LYS A 20 11.06 -2.06 3.65
CA LYS A 20 10.32 -3.28 3.96
C LYS A 20 9.58 -3.67 2.67
N PRO A 21 9.71 -4.93 2.21
CA PRO A 21 8.95 -5.39 1.07
C PRO A 21 7.46 -5.16 1.36
N LEU A 22 6.72 -4.83 0.31
CA LEU A 22 5.31 -4.50 0.39
C LEU A 22 4.50 -5.72 0.89
N ASP A 23 4.22 -5.78 2.18
CA ASP A 23 3.59 -6.96 2.80
C ASP A 23 2.05 -6.85 2.79
N CYS A 24 1.46 -7.05 1.61
CA CYS A 24 -0.01 -7.11 1.46
C CYS A 24 -0.63 -8.27 2.24
N ALA A 25 0.08 -9.39 2.38
CA ALA A 25 -0.43 -10.56 3.09
C ALA A 25 -0.50 -10.30 4.59
N GLY A 26 0.55 -9.75 5.19
CA GLY A 26 0.55 -9.34 6.59
C GLY A 26 -0.44 -8.21 6.87
N LEU A 27 -0.64 -7.28 5.92
CA LEU A 27 -1.70 -6.27 6.02
C LEU A 27 -3.09 -6.90 6.09
N LEU A 28 -3.36 -7.91 5.24
CA LEU A 28 -4.63 -8.64 5.24
C LEU A 28 -4.90 -9.30 6.59
N ASP A 29 -3.92 -10.00 7.14
CA ASP A 29 -4.03 -10.67 8.44
C ASP A 29 -4.21 -9.68 9.59
N SER A 30 -3.32 -8.68 9.67
CA SER A 30 -3.34 -7.66 10.71
C SER A 30 -4.62 -6.82 10.68
N SER A 31 -5.18 -6.56 9.51
CA SER A 31 -6.41 -5.76 9.40
C SER A 31 -7.61 -6.41 10.07
N LYS A 32 -7.71 -7.75 10.05
CA LYS A 32 -8.80 -8.51 10.68
C LYS A 32 -8.71 -8.49 12.20
N THR A 33 -7.48 -8.48 12.73
CA THR A 33 -7.24 -8.49 14.18
C THR A 33 -7.33 -7.08 14.78
N LEU A 34 -6.83 -6.06 14.06
CA LEU A 34 -6.80 -4.68 14.54
C LEU A 34 -8.14 -3.97 14.41
N ILE A 35 -8.94 -4.27 13.38
CA ILE A 35 -10.20 -3.58 13.10
C ILE A 35 -11.37 -4.56 13.21
N LYS A 36 -11.99 -4.57 14.39
CA LYS A 36 -13.17 -5.42 14.66
C LYS A 36 -14.30 -5.10 13.68
N GLY A 37 -14.87 -6.11 13.04
CA GLY A 37 -15.97 -5.96 12.09
C GLY A 37 -15.55 -5.58 10.67
N LEU A 38 -14.24 -5.42 10.42
CA LEU A 38 -13.71 -5.29 9.07
C LEU A 38 -13.73 -6.65 8.37
N ASN A 39 -14.18 -6.65 7.12
CA ASN A 39 -14.20 -7.82 6.24
C ASN A 39 -13.36 -7.51 4.99
N PRO A 40 -12.04 -7.74 5.04
CA PRO A 40 -11.18 -7.61 3.88
C PRO A 40 -11.58 -8.63 2.80
N PHE A 41 -11.62 -8.20 1.55
CA PHE A 41 -11.94 -9.07 0.40
C PHE A 41 -10.81 -9.14 -0.64
N VAL A 42 -9.84 -8.21 -0.61
CA VAL A 42 -8.67 -8.23 -1.49
C VAL A 42 -7.47 -7.62 -0.77
N SER A 43 -6.30 -8.23 -0.96
CA SER A 43 -5.01 -7.63 -0.60
C SER A 43 -3.94 -8.20 -1.51
N GLU A 44 -3.59 -7.46 -2.56
CA GLU A 44 -2.73 -7.94 -3.64
C GLU A 44 -1.68 -6.89 -4.00
N ILE A 45 -0.47 -7.38 -4.31
CA ILE A 45 0.59 -6.54 -4.85
C ILE A 45 0.33 -6.36 -6.35
N HIS A 46 0.20 -5.12 -6.77
CA HIS A 46 0.23 -4.76 -8.18
C HIS A 46 1.64 -4.32 -8.56
N PRO A 47 2.29 -5.00 -9.53
CA PRO A 47 3.65 -4.68 -9.94
C PRO A 47 3.71 -3.30 -10.60
N ALA A 48 4.91 -2.70 -10.61
CA ALA A 48 5.14 -1.45 -11.32
C ALA A 48 4.94 -1.59 -12.84
N ASN A 49 4.61 -0.49 -13.50
CA ASN A 49 4.55 -0.36 -14.96
C ASN A 49 3.53 -1.27 -15.66
N VAL A 50 2.54 -1.80 -14.93
CA VAL A 50 1.40 -2.49 -15.54
C VAL A 50 0.22 -1.54 -15.65
N THR A 51 -0.52 -1.67 -16.75
CA THR A 51 -1.77 -0.94 -16.95
C THR A 51 -2.80 -1.46 -15.97
N PHE A 52 -3.05 -0.72 -14.91
CA PHE A 52 -4.07 -1.08 -13.94
C PHE A 52 -5.45 -0.71 -14.49
N VAL A 53 -6.32 -1.72 -14.60
CA VAL A 53 -7.72 -1.56 -15.02
C VAL A 53 -8.61 -1.79 -13.79
N PRO A 54 -9.06 -0.74 -13.10
CA PRO A 54 -9.94 -0.89 -11.96
C PRO A 54 -11.33 -1.33 -12.43
N VAL A 55 -11.64 -2.62 -12.22
CA VAL A 55 -12.96 -3.17 -12.54
C VAL A 55 -14.02 -2.52 -11.66
N GLY A 56 -14.94 -1.76 -12.27
CA GLY A 56 -16.12 -1.21 -11.60
C GLY A 56 -15.88 0.03 -10.73
N ASN A 57 -14.73 0.70 -10.86
CA ASN A 57 -14.48 1.96 -10.15
C ASN A 57 -14.77 3.17 -11.04
N VAL A 58 -15.90 3.85 -10.79
CA VAL A 58 -16.31 5.06 -11.54
C VAL A 58 -15.28 6.19 -11.42
N ALA A 59 -14.46 6.20 -10.36
CA ALA A 59 -13.42 7.22 -10.17
C ALA A 59 -12.23 7.05 -11.12
N TYR A 60 -12.06 5.86 -11.71
CA TYR A 60 -10.98 5.55 -12.62
C TYR A 60 -11.55 4.86 -13.87
N PRO A 61 -12.26 5.61 -14.75
CA PRO A 61 -12.86 5.05 -15.96
C PRO A 61 -11.81 4.61 -16.99
N ASN A 62 -10.59 5.14 -16.87
CA ASN A 62 -9.52 4.89 -17.82
C ASN A 62 -8.40 4.10 -17.14
N PRO A 63 -7.74 3.19 -17.88
CA PRO A 63 -6.56 2.51 -17.37
C PRO A 63 -5.48 3.52 -16.98
N VAL A 64 -4.84 3.31 -15.82
CA VAL A 64 -3.82 4.22 -15.31
C VAL A 64 -2.43 3.66 -15.65
N PRO A 65 -1.67 4.31 -16.56
CA PRO A 65 -0.30 3.90 -16.86
C PRO A 65 0.68 4.37 -15.78
N ASP A 66 1.88 3.79 -15.78
CA ASP A 66 3.03 4.24 -14.99
C ASP A 66 2.82 4.32 -13.47
N LEU A 67 1.96 3.44 -12.94
CA LEU A 67 1.82 3.31 -11.49
C LEU A 67 3.06 2.61 -10.90
N PRO A 68 3.65 3.16 -9.82
CA PRO A 68 4.66 2.45 -9.05
C PRO A 68 4.03 1.21 -8.41
N GLU A 69 4.85 0.23 -8.01
CA GLU A 69 4.37 -0.94 -7.28
C GLU A 69 3.54 -0.52 -6.05
N PHE A 70 2.34 -1.09 -5.93
CA PHE A 70 1.41 -0.75 -4.85
C PHE A 70 0.59 -1.94 -4.37
N CYS A 71 0.13 -1.86 -3.12
CA CYS A 71 -0.70 -2.85 -2.47
C CYS A 71 -2.15 -2.39 -2.58
N ARG A 72 -2.97 -3.14 -3.31
CA ARG A 72 -4.41 -2.90 -3.33
C ARG A 72 -5.06 -3.68 -2.21
N PHE A 73 -5.46 -2.95 -1.18
CA PHE A 73 -6.25 -3.48 -0.08
C PHE A 73 -7.70 -3.04 -0.22
N GLY A 74 -8.65 -3.97 -0.16
CA GLY A 74 -10.07 -3.66 -0.22
C GLY A 74 -10.82 -4.37 0.90
N ALA A 75 -11.70 -3.63 1.57
CA ALA A 75 -12.48 -4.16 2.67
C ALA A 75 -13.90 -3.59 2.72
N GLU A 76 -14.77 -4.37 3.35
CA GLU A 76 -16.13 -3.99 3.70
C GLU A 76 -16.26 -3.87 5.22
N TYR A 77 -17.03 -2.88 5.66
CA TYR A 77 -17.33 -2.69 7.07
C TYR A 77 -18.83 -2.54 7.26
N ASN A 78 -19.38 -3.29 8.21
CA ASN A 78 -20.80 -3.25 8.53
C ASN A 78 -21.05 -2.12 9.53
N THR A 79 -21.79 -1.10 9.11
CA THR A 79 -22.22 -0.02 10.02
C THR A 79 -23.48 -0.39 10.77
N SER A 80 -24.31 -1.27 10.21
CA SER A 80 -25.49 -1.83 10.86
C SER A 80 -25.79 -3.23 10.31
N THR A 81 -26.88 -3.84 10.79
CA THR A 81 -27.41 -5.10 10.25
C THR A 81 -27.86 -4.96 8.79
N THR A 82 -28.28 -3.76 8.38
CA THR A 82 -28.84 -3.46 7.06
C THR A 82 -27.94 -2.60 6.18
N SER A 83 -26.78 -2.15 6.67
CA SER A 83 -25.91 -1.23 5.93
C SER A 83 -24.44 -1.63 6.03
N LYS A 84 -23.72 -1.45 4.92
CA LYS A 84 -22.27 -1.60 4.86
C LYS A 84 -21.64 -0.50 4.02
N PHE A 85 -20.39 -0.16 4.32
CA PHE A 85 -19.54 0.58 3.38
C PHE A 85 -18.40 -0.28 2.89
N ARG A 86 -18.02 -0.05 1.64
CA ARG A 86 -16.86 -0.65 1.00
C ARG A 86 -15.85 0.44 0.69
N PHE A 87 -14.58 0.11 0.88
CA PHE A 87 -13.47 0.98 0.52
C PHE A 87 -12.33 0.18 -0.09
N GLU A 88 -11.50 0.88 -0.85
CA GLU A 88 -10.24 0.37 -1.39
C GLU A 88 -9.14 1.38 -1.06
N VAL A 89 -8.00 0.87 -0.59
CA VAL A 89 -6.78 1.61 -0.27
C VAL A 89 -5.69 1.11 -1.19
N TRP A 90 -4.98 2.01 -1.85
CA TRP A 90 -3.79 1.68 -2.63
C TRP A 90 -2.58 2.25 -1.91
N LEU A 91 -1.71 1.37 -1.43
CA LEU A 91 -0.56 1.74 -0.62
C LEU A 91 0.72 1.51 -1.44
N PRO A 92 1.49 2.55 -1.77
CA PRO A 92 2.77 2.36 -2.44
C PRO A 92 3.78 1.70 -1.49
N ASN A 93 4.89 1.23 -2.05
CA ASN A 93 6.03 0.79 -1.25
C ASN A 93 6.47 1.88 -0.25
N SER A 94 6.83 1.46 0.97
CA SER A 94 7.31 2.35 2.03
C SER A 94 8.45 3.26 1.59
N GLY A 95 9.33 2.80 0.69
CA GLY A 95 10.42 3.61 0.13
C GLY A 95 9.97 4.67 -0.90
N SER A 96 8.76 4.53 -1.45
CA SER A 96 8.19 5.43 -2.46
C SER A 96 7.02 6.27 -1.92
N TRP A 97 6.69 6.12 -0.64
CA TRP A 97 5.61 6.89 -0.02
C TRP A 97 6.09 8.28 0.36
N ASN A 98 5.37 9.31 -0.10
CA ASN A 98 5.67 10.71 0.17
C ASN A 98 5.07 11.24 1.50
N GLY A 99 4.59 10.35 2.38
CA GLY A 99 3.96 10.69 3.66
C GLY A 99 2.55 11.29 3.53
N LYS A 100 1.99 11.43 2.33
CA LYS A 100 0.65 11.98 2.12
C LYS A 100 -0.38 10.87 2.07
N SER A 101 -1.51 11.10 2.74
CA SER A 101 -2.72 10.29 2.63
C SER A 101 -3.77 11.06 1.84
N HIS A 102 -4.33 10.43 0.82
CA HIS A 102 -5.45 10.97 0.05
C HIS A 102 -6.77 10.33 0.50
N LYS A 103 -7.86 11.09 0.44
CA LYS A 103 -9.20 10.59 0.80
C LYS A 103 -9.60 9.47 -0.17
N LEU A 104 -10.05 8.35 0.39
CA LEU A 104 -10.55 7.22 -0.37
C LEU A 104 -12.05 7.41 -0.69
N LYS A 105 -12.47 6.85 -1.82
CA LYS A 105 -13.88 6.80 -2.15
C LYS A 105 -14.55 5.70 -1.31
N LEU A 106 -15.57 6.08 -0.55
CA LEU A 106 -16.44 5.16 0.17
C LEU A 106 -17.70 4.93 -0.65
N THR A 107 -18.10 3.66 -0.77
CA THR A 107 -19.38 3.28 -1.36
C THR A 107 -20.23 2.64 -0.27
N SER A 108 -21.32 3.30 0.12
CA SER A 108 -22.33 2.67 0.99
C SER A 108 -23.30 1.84 0.17
N LYS A 109 -23.73 0.71 0.73
CA LYS A 109 -24.79 -0.13 0.19
C LYS A 109 -25.70 -0.60 1.31
N THR A 110 -27.00 -0.63 1.02
CA THR A 110 -28.01 -1.30 1.85
C THR A 110 -27.93 -2.80 1.58
N LYS A 111 -27.93 -3.62 2.63
CA LYS A 111 -28.09 -5.07 2.53
C LYS A 111 -29.57 -5.35 2.32
N HIS A 112 -29.90 -5.92 1.17
CA HIS A 112 -31.24 -6.44 0.86
C HIS A 112 -31.35 -7.89 1.31
#